data_AF-A0A6P5EHJ5-F1
#
_entry.id   AF-A0A6P5EHJ5-F1
#
_cell.length_a   1.000
_cell.length_b   1.000
_cell.length_c   1.000
_cell.angle_alpha   90.00
_cell.angle_beta   90.00
_cell.angle_gamma   90.00
#
_symmetry.space_group_name_H-M   'P 1'
#
loop_
_entity.id
_entity.type
_entity.pdbx_description
1 polymer ?
#
loop_
_entity_poly.entity_id
_entity_poly.type
_entity_poly.pdbx_seq_one_letter_code
_entity_poly.pdbx_strand_id
1 'polypeptide(L)'
;MGEPEANDQTAPAEAAPPLSKSARKRLLKQQRLEERKAQRKAAEKERRRRDLERRRGEWEEKLAGAATEEERARMVESRKETRRERMEKRSEERAMRIERLRGAAEVGQKLVIDLDFADLMASKEIHSLVQQIIYCYAVNGRCASPSHLWLTGCQGEMDNQLQRIPGYDKWIIEKEKKSYIEAFQDRKEDLVYLTADAETVLDDLDLKKIYIIGGLVDRNRWKGITMKKANDQGIQSAKLPIANYLKMSSSQVLTVNQVFEILLKFWETRDWKTAFFQVIPQRKRGELEGEIEAPEDNAPEDAADVVSGSEDGAETDLEDGGERKKQRTREAETLEVEEGDSDIAEAAAITHEDKEADDEVTKQREPTN
;
A
#
# COMPACT_ATOMS: atom_id res chain seq x y z
N MET A 1 72.78 -15.47 -30.68
CA MET A 1 71.69 -14.50 -30.49
C MET A 1 70.42 -15.20 -30.95
N GLY A 2 69.57 -15.62 -30.01
CA GLY A 2 68.29 -16.26 -30.29
C GLY A 2 67.21 -15.43 -29.62
N GLU A 3 66.22 -15.00 -30.39
CA GLU A 3 65.06 -14.25 -29.92
C GLU A 3 64.15 -15.14 -29.04
N PRO A 4 63.47 -14.58 -28.03
CA PRO A 4 62.53 -15.36 -27.23
C PRO A 4 61.14 -15.37 -27.91
N GLU A 5 60.61 -16.56 -28.16
CA GLU A 5 59.21 -16.76 -28.55
C GLU A 5 58.28 -16.42 -27.38
N ALA A 6 57.35 -15.49 -27.61
CA ALA A 6 56.28 -15.17 -26.68
C ALA A 6 55.20 -16.27 -26.73
N ASN A 7 55.13 -17.05 -25.65
CA ASN A 7 54.08 -18.03 -25.40
C ASN A 7 52.78 -17.31 -24.98
N ASP A 8 51.90 -17.04 -25.94
CA ASP A 8 50.54 -16.53 -25.69
C ASP A 8 49.60 -17.70 -25.40
N GLN A 9 49.39 -18.00 -24.12
CA GLN A 9 48.35 -18.92 -23.65
C GLN A 9 47.13 -18.13 -23.21
N THR A 10 46.27 -17.75 -24.16
CA THR A 10 44.90 -17.36 -23.87
C THR A 10 44.08 -18.61 -23.56
N ALA A 11 43.71 -18.80 -22.28
CA ALA A 11 42.76 -19.81 -21.87
C ALA A 11 41.38 -19.57 -22.54
N PRO A 12 40.66 -20.61 -23.01
CA PRO A 12 39.33 -20.42 -23.57
C PRO A 12 38.36 -20.04 -22.44
N ALA A 13 37.66 -18.92 -22.61
CA ALA A 13 36.52 -18.57 -21.77
C ALA A 13 35.46 -19.68 -21.88
N GLU A 14 35.23 -20.40 -20.78
CA GLU A 14 34.15 -21.38 -20.68
C GLU A 14 32.81 -20.68 -20.95
N ALA A 15 32.23 -20.95 -22.12
CA ALA A 15 30.90 -20.49 -22.47
C ALA A 15 29.88 -21.17 -21.55
N ALA A 16 29.16 -20.37 -20.77
CA ALA A 16 28.10 -20.85 -19.88
C ALA A 16 27.11 -21.76 -20.63
N PRO A 17 26.66 -22.88 -20.04
CA PRO A 17 25.81 -23.84 -20.72
C PRO A 17 24.50 -23.20 -21.19
N PRO A 18 24.01 -23.57 -22.38
CA PRO A 18 22.82 -22.96 -22.97
C PRO A 18 21.58 -23.19 -22.09
N LEU A 19 20.85 -22.10 -21.78
CA LEU A 19 19.62 -22.12 -20.98
C LEU A 19 18.65 -23.21 -21.45
N SER A 20 18.09 -23.97 -20.50
CA SER A 20 17.11 -25.02 -20.76
C SER A 20 15.85 -24.47 -21.46
N LYS A 21 15.11 -25.32 -22.18
CA LYS A 21 13.87 -24.91 -22.88
C LYS A 21 12.85 -24.24 -21.93
N SER A 22 12.78 -24.68 -20.67
CA SER A 22 11.91 -24.09 -19.65
C SER A 22 12.43 -22.74 -19.15
N ALA A 23 13.74 -22.57 -18.98
CA ALA A 23 14.37 -21.30 -18.61
C ALA A 23 14.19 -20.24 -19.71
N ARG A 24 14.37 -20.61 -20.98
CA ARG A 24 14.11 -19.72 -22.13
C ARG A 24 12.65 -19.27 -22.20
N LYS A 25 11.69 -20.19 -21.98
CA LYS A 25 10.25 -19.87 -21.95
C LYS A 25 9.90 -18.92 -20.79
N ARG A 26 10.52 -19.08 -19.62
CA ARG A 26 10.35 -18.17 -18.47
C ARG A 26 10.91 -16.78 -18.76
N LEU A 27 12.11 -16.70 -19.32
CA LEU A 27 12.74 -15.43 -19.70
C LEU A 27 11.90 -14.66 -20.73
N LEU A 28 11.43 -15.34 -21.78
CA LEU A 28 10.57 -14.70 -22.79
C LEU A 28 9.24 -14.22 -22.20
N LYS A 29 8.65 -14.97 -21.26
CA LYS A 29 7.45 -14.54 -20.53
C LYS A 29 7.74 -13.31 -19.66
N GLN A 30 8.89 -13.27 -19.00
CA GLN A 30 9.32 -12.12 -18.19
C GLN A 30 9.53 -10.88 -19.06
N GLN A 31 10.27 -10.99 -20.17
CA GLN A 31 10.48 -9.90 -21.12
C GLN A 31 9.16 -9.35 -21.66
N ARG A 32 8.22 -10.21 -22.06
CA ARG A 32 6.88 -9.78 -22.50
C ARG A 32 6.11 -9.05 -21.41
N LEU A 33 6.24 -9.47 -20.16
CA LEU A 33 5.57 -8.82 -19.04
C LEU A 33 6.19 -7.45 -18.74
N GLU A 34 7.52 -7.33 -18.81
CA GLU A 34 8.27 -6.08 -18.67
C GLU A 34 7.95 -5.11 -19.81
N GLU A 35 7.93 -5.58 -21.06
CA GLU A 35 7.51 -4.81 -22.23
C GLU A 35 6.06 -4.32 -22.09
N ARG A 36 5.13 -5.19 -21.70
CA ARG A 36 3.73 -4.81 -21.47
C ARG A 36 3.60 -3.78 -20.35
N LYS A 37 4.37 -3.92 -19.27
CA LYS A 37 4.40 -2.95 -18.17
C LYS A 37 4.96 -1.60 -18.64
N ALA A 38 6.04 -1.61 -19.40
CA ALA A 38 6.63 -0.40 -19.98
C ALA A 38 5.67 0.30 -20.96
N GLN A 39 4.97 -0.47 -21.82
CA GLN A 39 3.97 0.04 -22.74
C GLN A 39 2.78 0.67 -22.00
N ARG A 40 2.26 0.01 -20.96
CA ARG A 40 1.18 0.57 -20.12
C ARG A 40 1.61 1.90 -19.48
N LYS A 41 2.81 1.95 -18.90
CA LYS A 41 3.36 3.16 -18.30
C LYS A 41 3.56 4.29 -19.31
N ALA A 42 4.03 3.96 -20.51
CA ALA A 42 4.19 4.92 -21.59
C ALA A 42 2.83 5.47 -22.08
N ALA A 43 1.85 4.59 -22.30
CA ALA A 43 0.50 4.96 -22.72
C ALA A 43 -0.20 5.84 -21.66
N GLU A 44 -0.03 5.53 -20.38
CA GLU A 44 -0.56 6.35 -19.29
C GLU A 44 0.11 7.73 -19.25
N LYS A 45 1.45 7.80 -19.37
CA LYS A 45 2.17 9.07 -19.43
C LYS A 45 1.69 9.92 -20.60
N GLU A 46 1.47 9.31 -21.76
CA GLU A 46 0.96 9.99 -22.94
C GLU A 46 -0.49 10.47 -22.75
N ARG A 47 -1.36 9.65 -22.17
CA ARG A 47 -2.74 10.04 -21.82
C ARG A 47 -2.74 11.26 -20.90
N ARG A 48 -1.95 11.23 -19.83
CA ARG A 48 -1.81 12.36 -18.89
C ARG A 48 -1.32 13.64 -19.60
N ARG A 49 -0.35 13.52 -20.51
CA ARG A 49 0.12 14.66 -21.31
C ARG A 49 -0.99 15.23 -22.20
N ARG A 50 -1.73 14.39 -22.92
CA ARG A 50 -2.86 14.82 -23.76
C ARG A 50 -3.96 15.50 -22.95
N ASP A 51 -4.28 14.95 -21.77
CA ASP A 51 -5.28 15.54 -20.87
C ASP A 51 -4.83 16.91 -20.35
N LEU A 52 -3.54 17.09 -20.05
CA LEU A 52 -2.97 18.37 -19.63
C LEU A 52 -3.00 19.39 -20.78
N GLU A 53 -2.58 18.99 -21.98
CA GLU A 53 -2.64 19.83 -23.20
C GLU A 53 -4.08 20.25 -23.51
N ARG A 54 -5.04 19.32 -23.44
CA ARG A 54 -6.47 19.61 -23.62
C ARG A 54 -6.97 20.63 -22.59
N ARG A 55 -6.71 20.40 -21.31
CA ARG A 55 -7.12 21.32 -20.22
C ARG A 55 -6.47 22.70 -20.37
N ARG A 56 -5.24 22.77 -20.87
CA ARG A 56 -4.56 24.03 -21.18
C ARG A 56 -5.24 24.75 -22.34
N GLY A 57 -5.52 24.05 -23.44
CA GLY A 57 -6.22 24.61 -24.60
C GLY A 57 -7.62 25.13 -24.25
N GLU A 58 -8.42 24.35 -23.50
CA GLU A 58 -9.75 24.76 -23.01
C GLU A 58 -9.69 26.03 -22.14
N TRP A 59 -8.60 26.19 -21.37
CA TRP A 59 -8.38 27.39 -20.57
C TRP A 59 -7.99 28.60 -21.42
N GLU A 60 -7.10 28.42 -22.38
CA GLU A 60 -6.70 29.46 -23.32
C GLU A 60 -7.89 29.94 -24.17
N GLU A 61 -8.75 29.02 -24.61
CA GLU A 61 -10.00 29.34 -25.32
C GLU A 61 -10.98 30.13 -24.43
N LYS A 62 -11.16 29.72 -23.17
CA LYS A 62 -11.99 30.47 -22.20
C LYS A 62 -11.46 31.88 -21.95
N LEU A 63 -10.14 32.04 -21.82
CA LEU A 63 -9.51 33.35 -21.71
C LEU A 63 -9.69 34.16 -23.00
N ALA A 64 -9.58 33.52 -24.17
CA ALA A 64 -9.78 34.17 -25.47
C ALA A 64 -11.24 34.61 -25.70
N GLY A 65 -12.22 33.90 -25.13
CA GLY A 65 -13.64 34.23 -25.20
C GLY A 65 -14.11 35.35 -24.27
N ALA A 66 -13.28 35.78 -23.32
CA ALA A 66 -13.62 36.88 -22.41
C ALA A 66 -13.72 38.22 -23.17
N ALA A 67 -14.79 38.98 -22.89
CA ALA A 67 -15.19 40.16 -23.65
C ALA A 67 -14.34 41.40 -23.36
N THR A 68 -13.68 41.43 -22.20
CA THR A 68 -12.82 42.54 -21.75
C THR A 68 -11.53 42.04 -21.12
N GLU A 69 -10.49 42.88 -21.12
CA GLU A 69 -9.21 42.58 -20.44
C GLU A 69 -9.40 42.42 -18.92
N GLU A 70 -10.33 43.19 -18.33
CA GLU A 70 -10.67 43.08 -16.91
C GLU A 70 -11.33 41.74 -16.56
N GLU A 71 -12.10 41.16 -17.47
CA GLU A 71 -12.69 39.82 -17.29
C GLU A 71 -11.62 38.73 -17.38
N ARG A 72 -10.66 38.85 -18.32
CA ARG A 72 -9.48 37.96 -18.41
C ARG A 72 -8.65 37.98 -17.14
N ALA A 73 -8.34 39.18 -16.64
CA ALA A 73 -7.59 39.37 -15.41
C ALA A 73 -8.30 38.73 -14.20
N ARG A 74 -9.63 38.90 -14.08
CA ARG A 74 -10.44 38.26 -13.04
C ARG A 74 -10.42 36.73 -13.11
N MET A 75 -10.51 36.14 -14.31
CA MET A 75 -10.44 34.69 -14.48
C MET A 75 -9.08 34.13 -14.05
N VAL A 76 -7.98 34.78 -14.45
CA VAL A 76 -6.62 34.38 -14.05
C VAL A 76 -6.45 34.46 -12.53
N GLU A 77 -6.90 35.56 -11.92
CA GLU A 77 -6.77 35.74 -10.47
C GLU A 77 -7.60 34.72 -9.68
N SER A 78 -8.85 34.47 -10.10
CA SER A 78 -9.70 33.44 -9.51
C SER A 78 -9.05 32.06 -9.56
N ARG A 79 -8.44 31.68 -10.70
CA ARG A 79 -7.74 30.40 -10.82
C ARG A 79 -6.50 30.32 -9.92
N LYS A 80 -5.75 31.42 -9.77
CA LYS A 80 -4.61 31.51 -8.84
C LYS A 80 -5.08 31.38 -7.39
N GLU A 81 -6.17 32.03 -7.03
CA GLU A 81 -6.75 31.96 -5.69
C GLU A 81 -7.23 30.54 -5.36
N THR A 82 -8.00 29.90 -6.24
CA THR A 82 -8.40 28.49 -6.06
C THR A 82 -7.19 27.57 -5.93
N ARG A 83 -6.10 27.83 -6.68
CA ARG A 83 -4.85 27.06 -6.53
C ARG A 83 -4.22 27.30 -5.16
N ARG A 84 -4.16 28.55 -4.69
CA ARG A 84 -3.62 28.92 -3.38
C ARG A 84 -4.42 28.25 -2.27
N GLU A 85 -5.74 28.32 -2.29
CA GLU A 85 -6.63 27.69 -1.30
C GLU A 85 -6.43 26.17 -1.26
N ARG A 86 -6.32 25.51 -2.42
CA ARG A 86 -6.02 24.07 -2.49
C ARG A 86 -4.65 23.73 -1.91
N MET A 87 -3.64 24.58 -2.15
CA MET A 87 -2.30 24.40 -1.58
C MET A 87 -2.30 24.59 -0.06
N GLU A 88 -2.98 25.62 0.42
CA GLU A 88 -3.13 25.94 1.84
C GLU A 88 -3.85 24.81 2.58
N LYS A 89 -5.02 24.38 2.09
CA LYS A 89 -5.76 23.25 2.65
C LYS A 89 -4.91 21.97 2.74
N ARG A 90 -4.16 21.64 1.68
CA ARG A 90 -3.24 20.48 1.71
C ARG A 90 -2.11 20.64 2.71
N SER A 91 -1.57 21.86 2.84
CA SER A 91 -0.54 22.17 3.83
C SER A 91 -1.06 22.03 5.25
N GLU A 92 -2.26 22.52 5.51
CA GLU A 92 -2.97 22.39 6.79
C GLU A 92 -3.25 20.93 7.13
N GLU A 93 -3.84 20.16 6.21
CA GLU A 93 -4.10 18.72 6.40
C GLU A 93 -2.82 17.95 6.69
N ARG A 94 -1.72 18.29 5.99
CA ARG A 94 -0.40 17.71 6.24
C ARG A 94 0.15 18.10 7.61
N ALA A 95 0.02 19.36 8.01
CA ALA A 95 0.46 19.82 9.33
C ALA A 95 -0.32 19.12 10.45
N MET A 96 -1.65 19.04 10.34
CA MET A 96 -2.50 18.32 11.28
C MET A 96 -2.14 16.83 11.35
N ARG A 97 -1.87 16.18 10.21
CA ARG A 97 -1.40 14.79 10.18
C ARG A 97 -0.07 14.62 10.92
N ILE A 98 0.89 15.51 10.68
CA ILE A 98 2.21 15.47 11.34
C ILE A 98 2.04 15.64 12.84
N GLU A 99 1.20 16.60 13.27
CA GLU A 99 0.94 16.86 14.68
C GLU A 99 0.33 15.64 15.38
N ARG A 100 -0.71 15.03 14.80
CA ARG A 100 -1.33 13.82 15.36
C ARG A 100 -0.35 12.66 15.47
N LEU A 101 0.48 12.44 14.45
CA LEU A 101 1.47 11.36 14.47
C LEU A 101 2.58 11.60 15.51
N ARG A 102 3.03 12.86 15.69
CA ARG A 102 4.01 13.21 16.73
C ARG A 102 3.42 13.03 18.13
N GLY A 103 2.20 13.50 18.36
CA GLY A 103 1.50 13.26 19.63
C GLY A 103 1.33 11.77 19.91
N ALA A 104 0.99 10.97 18.90
CA ALA A 104 0.92 9.52 19.03
C ALA A 104 2.28 8.89 19.36
N ALA A 105 3.39 9.42 18.84
CA ALA A 105 4.73 8.90 19.17
C ALA A 105 5.09 9.10 20.65
N GLU A 106 4.52 10.09 21.33
CA GLU A 106 4.78 10.35 22.74
C GLU A 106 3.87 9.51 23.65
N VAL A 107 2.55 9.49 23.38
CA VAL A 107 1.55 8.95 24.30
C VAL A 107 0.59 7.93 23.68
N GLY A 108 0.70 7.68 22.39
CA GLY A 108 -0.19 6.77 21.67
C GLY A 108 0.03 5.29 22.00
N GLN A 109 -0.97 4.47 21.69
CA GLN A 109 -0.91 3.02 21.81
C GLN A 109 0.25 2.48 20.96
N LYS A 110 1.18 1.75 21.57
CA LYS A 110 2.30 1.13 20.85
C LYS A 110 1.84 -0.11 20.11
N LEU A 111 2.01 -0.09 18.79
CA LEU A 111 1.76 -1.20 17.88
C LEU A 111 3.04 -1.54 17.14
N VAL A 112 3.55 -2.75 17.33
CA VAL A 112 4.81 -3.23 16.76
C VAL A 112 4.53 -4.18 15.61
N ILE A 113 5.21 -4.01 14.47
CA ILE A 113 5.30 -5.01 13.42
C ILE A 113 6.66 -5.70 13.54
N ASP A 114 6.64 -7.00 13.83
CA ASP A 114 7.82 -7.86 13.97
C ASP A 114 8.29 -8.36 12.59
N LEU A 115 9.43 -7.88 12.11
CA LEU A 115 9.96 -8.18 10.78
C LEU A 115 11.02 -9.30 10.76
N ASP A 116 11.24 -10.00 11.88
CA ASP A 116 12.23 -11.09 11.99
C ASP A 116 11.89 -12.36 11.18
N PHE A 117 10.81 -12.35 10.37
CA PHE A 117 10.41 -13.51 9.56
C PHE A 117 10.83 -13.42 8.09
N ALA A 118 11.68 -12.46 7.72
CA ALA A 118 12.10 -12.23 6.34
C ALA A 118 12.59 -13.52 5.64
N ASP A 119 13.36 -14.36 6.33
CA ASP A 119 13.92 -15.61 5.79
C ASP A 119 12.86 -16.69 5.48
N LEU A 120 11.64 -16.53 5.97
CA LEU A 120 10.53 -17.46 5.76
C LEU A 120 9.64 -17.09 4.56
N MET A 121 9.96 -15.97 3.91
CA MET A 121 9.19 -15.36 2.82
C MET A 121 9.97 -15.35 1.51
N ALA A 122 9.30 -15.64 0.41
CA ALA A 122 9.82 -15.36 -0.92
C ALA A 122 9.87 -13.84 -1.17
N SER A 123 10.68 -13.37 -2.13
CA SER A 123 10.79 -11.92 -2.45
C SER A 123 9.44 -11.27 -2.80
N LYS A 124 8.51 -12.02 -3.40
CA LYS A 124 7.14 -11.54 -3.68
C LYS A 124 6.29 -11.38 -2.41
N GLU A 125 6.50 -12.25 -1.42
CA GLU A 125 5.84 -12.17 -0.11
C GLU A 125 6.42 -11.00 0.70
N ILE A 126 7.74 -10.80 0.68
CA ILE A 126 8.40 -9.59 1.24
C ILE A 126 7.83 -8.32 0.61
N HIS A 127 7.74 -8.26 -0.72
CA HIS A 127 7.16 -7.11 -1.41
C HIS A 127 5.70 -6.87 -0.97
N SER A 128 4.90 -7.93 -0.83
CA SER A 128 3.53 -7.80 -0.32
C SER A 128 3.48 -7.28 1.11
N LEU A 129 4.40 -7.70 1.99
CA LEU A 129 4.49 -7.18 3.35
C LEU A 129 4.85 -5.70 3.36
N VAL A 130 5.80 -5.28 2.51
CA VAL A 130 6.16 -3.86 2.36
C VAL A 130 4.94 -3.02 1.96
N GLN A 131 4.12 -3.50 1.02
CA GLN A 131 2.87 -2.81 0.66
C GLN A 131 1.89 -2.74 1.84
N GLN A 132 1.79 -3.81 2.64
CA GLN A 132 0.95 -3.80 3.85
C GLN A 132 1.46 -2.79 4.89
N ILE A 133 2.78 -2.63 5.05
CA ILE A 133 3.39 -1.63 5.95
C ILE A 133 3.12 -0.20 5.46
N ILE A 134 3.23 0.05 4.15
CA ILE A 134 2.85 1.34 3.54
C ILE A 134 1.39 1.66 3.86
N TYR A 135 0.50 0.69 3.69
CA TYR A 135 -0.91 0.84 4.03
C TYR A 135 -1.11 1.14 5.52
N CYS A 136 -0.45 0.40 6.42
CA CYS A 136 -0.49 0.67 7.87
C CYS A 136 -0.13 2.12 8.18
N TYR A 137 0.98 2.63 7.63
CA TYR A 137 1.40 4.02 7.86
C TYR A 137 0.40 5.04 7.29
N ALA A 138 -0.14 4.77 6.10
CA ALA A 138 -1.13 5.64 5.46
C ALA A 138 -2.44 5.70 6.24
N VAL A 139 -2.98 4.57 6.69
CA VAL A 139 -4.22 4.55 7.50
C VAL A 139 -4.01 5.15 8.89
N ASN A 140 -2.86 4.90 9.54
CA ASN A 140 -2.53 5.52 10.83
C ASN A 140 -2.53 7.05 10.75
N GLY A 141 -1.98 7.62 9.65
CA GLY A 141 -1.98 9.08 9.45
C GLY A 141 -3.36 9.70 9.20
N ARG A 142 -4.33 8.89 8.75
CA ARG A 142 -5.72 9.31 8.52
C ARG A 142 -6.60 9.18 9.77
N CYS A 143 -6.16 8.40 10.76
CA CYS A 143 -6.88 8.24 12.03
C CYS A 143 -6.93 9.54 12.84
N ALA A 144 -8.03 9.71 13.57
CA ALA A 144 -8.22 10.80 14.50
C ALA A 144 -7.33 10.61 15.74
N SER A 145 -7.15 9.36 16.16
CA SER A 145 -6.23 8.96 17.24
C SER A 145 -5.24 7.92 16.72
N PRO A 146 -4.12 8.34 16.10
CA PRO A 146 -3.11 7.40 15.62
C PRO A 146 -2.45 6.62 16.75
N SER A 147 -1.93 5.44 16.41
CA SER A 147 -1.05 4.65 17.26
C SER A 147 0.42 5.01 17.04
N HIS A 148 1.27 4.71 18.02
CA HIS A 148 2.72 4.73 17.84
C HIS A 148 3.15 3.45 17.12
N LEU A 149 3.36 3.54 15.81
CA LEU A 149 3.80 2.40 14.99
C LEU A 149 5.31 2.21 15.12
N TRP A 150 5.70 0.96 15.38
CA TRP A 150 7.09 0.49 15.43
C TRP A 150 7.32 -0.59 14.38
N LEU A 151 8.44 -0.51 13.69
CA LEU A 151 8.98 -1.60 12.88
C LEU A 151 10.23 -2.12 13.60
N THR A 152 10.24 -3.41 13.94
CA THR A 152 11.38 -4.06 14.64
C THR A 152 11.92 -5.19 13.79
N GLY A 153 13.19 -5.57 13.97
CA GLY A 153 13.83 -6.56 13.12
C GLY A 153 14.11 -6.06 11.71
N CYS A 154 14.28 -4.74 11.52
CA CYS A 154 14.56 -4.14 10.21
C CYS A 154 15.98 -4.51 9.75
N GLN A 155 16.12 -5.67 9.10
CA GLN A 155 17.41 -6.17 8.61
C GLN A 155 17.29 -6.82 7.23
N GLY A 156 18.44 -7.07 6.58
CA GLY A 156 18.55 -7.85 5.35
C GLY A 156 17.70 -7.32 4.20
N GLU A 157 17.08 -8.24 3.45
CA GLU A 157 16.25 -7.88 2.29
C GLU A 157 15.00 -7.08 2.68
N MET A 158 14.48 -7.26 3.89
CA MET A 158 13.34 -6.47 4.36
C MET A 158 13.71 -4.98 4.49
N ASP A 159 14.79 -4.66 5.20
CA ASP A 159 15.26 -3.28 5.34
C ASP A 159 15.59 -2.67 3.97
N ASN A 160 16.28 -3.42 3.10
CA ASN A 160 16.57 -2.96 1.72
C ASN A 160 15.32 -2.52 0.95
N GLN A 161 14.21 -3.24 1.07
CA GLN A 161 12.96 -2.90 0.40
C GLN A 161 12.26 -1.71 1.08
N LEU A 162 12.29 -1.63 2.40
CA LEU A 162 11.73 -0.50 3.16
C LEU A 162 12.44 0.82 2.82
N GLN A 163 13.78 0.83 2.75
CA GLN A 163 14.57 2.02 2.41
C GLN A 163 14.29 2.55 0.99
N ARG A 164 13.73 1.73 0.10
CA ARG A 164 13.36 2.14 -1.28
C ARG A 164 12.03 2.86 -1.36
N ILE A 165 11.22 2.85 -0.29
CA ILE A 165 9.93 3.52 -0.26
C ILE A 165 10.19 5.04 -0.24
N PRO A 166 9.61 5.82 -1.17
CA PRO A 166 9.78 7.26 -1.21
C PRO A 166 9.35 7.93 0.09
N GLY A 167 10.27 8.70 0.69
CA GLY A 167 10.02 9.44 1.93
C GLY A 167 9.95 8.57 3.18
N TYR A 168 10.32 7.29 3.12
CA TYR A 168 10.37 6.40 4.29
C TYR A 168 11.17 6.99 5.43
N ASP A 169 12.33 7.58 5.12
CA ASP A 169 13.19 8.31 6.06
C ASP A 169 12.42 9.36 6.89
N LYS A 170 11.41 10.00 6.30
CA LYS A 170 10.60 11.06 6.92
C LYS A 170 9.36 10.55 7.66
N TRP A 171 9.09 9.24 7.63
CA TRP A 171 7.95 8.69 8.36
C TRP A 171 8.13 8.87 9.87
N ILE A 172 7.06 9.32 10.52
CA ILE A 172 6.98 9.50 11.99
C ILE A 172 6.56 8.16 12.59
N ILE A 173 7.54 7.25 12.72
CA ILE A 173 7.45 5.91 13.29
C ILE A 173 8.82 5.52 13.84
N GLU A 174 8.87 4.51 14.69
CA GLU A 174 10.16 3.92 15.10
C GLU A 174 10.60 2.81 14.14
N LYS A 175 11.90 2.75 13.90
CA LYS A 175 12.52 1.80 12.96
C LYS A 175 13.74 1.19 13.64
N GLU A 176 13.55 0.02 14.21
CA GLU A 176 14.58 -0.69 14.95
C GLU A 176 15.14 -1.85 14.14
N LYS A 177 16.47 -1.93 14.08
CA LYS A 177 17.16 -3.09 13.53
C LYS A 177 17.05 -4.28 14.47
N LYS A 178 17.05 -4.03 15.78
CA LYS A 178 16.94 -5.06 16.82
C LYS A 178 15.54 -5.67 16.83
N SER A 179 15.42 -6.88 17.37
CA SER A 179 14.11 -7.51 17.59
C SER A 179 13.31 -6.74 18.64
N TYR A 180 11.98 -6.89 18.65
CA TYR A 180 11.13 -6.20 19.64
C TYR A 180 11.49 -6.58 21.09
N ILE A 181 11.95 -7.81 21.32
CA ILE A 181 12.28 -8.28 22.68
C ILE A 181 13.52 -7.56 23.22
N GLU A 182 14.45 -7.20 22.35
CA GLU A 182 15.64 -6.41 22.69
C GLU A 182 15.30 -4.92 22.78
N ALA A 183 14.50 -4.40 21.85
CA ALA A 183 14.09 -2.99 21.82
C ALA A 183 13.26 -2.61 23.07
N PHE A 184 12.48 -3.54 23.61
CA PHE A 184 11.63 -3.36 24.79
C PHE A 184 12.06 -4.23 25.97
N GLN A 185 13.35 -4.53 26.11
CA GLN A 185 13.88 -5.40 27.17
C GLN A 185 13.44 -4.99 28.58
N ASP A 186 13.35 -3.68 28.85
CA ASP A 186 12.97 -3.11 30.15
C ASP A 186 11.46 -3.08 30.39
N ARG A 187 10.68 -3.57 29.42
CA ARG A 187 9.21 -3.61 29.43
C ARG A 187 8.68 -4.94 28.91
N LYS A 188 9.44 -6.02 29.13
CA LYS A 188 9.12 -7.36 28.60
C LYS A 188 7.73 -7.83 29.06
N GLU A 189 7.35 -7.53 30.29
CA GLU A 189 6.05 -7.85 30.89
C GLU A 189 4.87 -7.10 30.26
N ASP A 190 5.14 -6.03 29.51
CA ASP A 190 4.14 -5.24 28.77
C ASP A 190 3.93 -5.73 27.34
N LEU A 191 4.75 -6.68 26.86
CA LEU A 191 4.63 -7.22 25.52
C LEU A 191 3.48 -8.22 25.41
N VAL A 192 2.61 -8.01 24.42
CA VAL A 192 1.51 -8.91 24.07
C VAL A 192 1.61 -9.25 22.58
N TYR A 193 1.95 -10.50 22.27
CA TYR A 193 2.02 -10.96 20.89
C TYR A 193 0.63 -11.35 20.37
N LEU A 194 0.16 -10.67 19.33
CA LEU A 194 -1.11 -10.97 18.69
C LEU A 194 -0.96 -12.13 17.72
N THR A 195 -1.69 -13.22 18.00
CA THR A 195 -1.64 -14.44 17.19
C THR A 195 -3.00 -15.15 17.21
N ALA A 196 -3.43 -15.66 16.06
CA ALA A 196 -4.72 -16.36 15.94
C ALA A 196 -4.77 -17.66 16.75
N ASP A 197 -3.59 -18.26 17.02
CA ASP A 197 -3.44 -19.52 17.75
C ASP A 197 -3.45 -19.34 19.29
N ALA A 198 -3.59 -18.11 19.82
CA ALA A 198 -3.62 -17.87 21.25
C ALA A 198 -4.92 -18.40 21.90
N GLU A 199 -4.81 -18.83 23.15
CA GLU A 199 -5.96 -19.21 23.97
C GLU A 199 -6.70 -17.96 24.47
N THR A 200 -5.95 -17.00 25.02
CA THR A 200 -6.45 -15.73 25.54
C THR A 200 -7.06 -14.86 24.45
N VAL A 201 -8.28 -14.40 24.67
CA VAL A 201 -8.97 -13.43 23.81
C VAL A 201 -8.64 -12.02 24.28
N LEU A 202 -8.37 -11.12 23.34
CA LEU A 202 -8.13 -9.72 23.62
C LEU A 202 -9.46 -8.98 23.78
N ASP A 203 -9.76 -8.52 25.00
CA ASP A 203 -11.02 -7.84 25.30
C ASP A 203 -10.93 -6.32 25.11
N ASP A 204 -9.80 -5.70 25.50
CA ASP A 204 -9.57 -4.25 25.36
C ASP A 204 -8.07 -3.95 25.12
N LEU A 205 -7.77 -2.71 24.72
CA LEU A 205 -6.42 -2.18 24.57
C LEU A 205 -6.02 -1.34 25.78
N ASP A 206 -5.09 -1.87 26.58
CA ASP A 206 -4.35 -1.15 27.61
C ASP A 206 -3.17 -0.38 27.00
N LEU A 207 -3.16 0.96 27.18
CA LEU A 207 -2.08 1.87 26.76
C LEU A 207 -0.71 1.54 27.35
N LYS A 208 -0.68 0.85 28.50
CA LYS A 208 0.58 0.40 29.09
C LYS A 208 1.15 -0.79 28.33
N LYS A 209 0.34 -1.58 27.62
CA LYS A 209 0.81 -2.73 26.86
C LYS A 209 1.36 -2.32 25.49
N ILE A 210 2.19 -3.20 24.93
CA ILE A 210 2.79 -3.08 23.61
C ILE A 210 2.32 -4.28 22.81
N TYR A 211 1.50 -4.05 21.78
CA TYR A 211 0.92 -5.12 20.99
C TYR A 211 1.78 -5.40 19.76
N ILE A 212 2.18 -6.65 19.59
CA ILE A 212 3.06 -7.10 18.52
C ILE A 212 2.25 -7.85 17.46
N ILE A 213 2.42 -7.48 16.21
CA ILE A 213 1.84 -8.12 15.03
C ILE A 213 2.98 -8.79 14.27
N GLY A 214 2.84 -10.08 13.96
CA GLY A 214 3.82 -10.78 13.12
C GLY A 214 3.83 -10.21 11.70
N GLY A 215 4.95 -9.61 11.30
CA GLY A 215 5.22 -9.16 9.94
C GLY A 215 5.52 -10.36 9.03
N LEU A 216 4.48 -11.14 8.71
CA LEU A 216 4.60 -12.37 7.94
C LEU A 216 3.50 -12.47 6.88
N VAL A 217 3.90 -12.72 5.63
CA VAL A 217 2.99 -13.01 4.51
C VAL A 217 3.28 -14.41 4.02
N ASP A 218 2.54 -15.39 4.52
CA ASP A 218 2.80 -16.81 4.26
C ASP A 218 1.55 -17.59 3.83
N ARG A 219 0.38 -16.93 3.81
CA ARG A 219 -0.94 -17.56 3.60
C ARG A 219 -1.24 -18.66 4.64
N ASN A 220 -0.80 -18.47 5.88
CA ASN A 220 -0.93 -19.43 6.99
C ASN A 220 -0.27 -20.79 6.71
N ARG A 221 0.87 -20.75 5.99
CA ARG A 221 1.75 -21.90 5.75
C ARG A 221 2.49 -22.31 7.03
N TRP A 222 2.88 -21.33 7.84
CA TRP A 222 3.63 -21.46 9.09
C TRP A 222 2.70 -21.36 10.31
N LYS A 223 1.81 -22.34 10.46
CA LYS A 223 0.85 -22.38 11.58
C LYS A 223 1.54 -22.36 12.93
N GLY A 224 1.05 -21.55 13.87
CA GLY A 224 1.58 -21.48 15.23
C GLY A 224 2.96 -20.84 15.36
N ILE A 225 3.57 -20.31 14.30
CA ILE A 225 4.96 -19.83 14.37
C ILE A 225 5.12 -18.63 15.30
N THR A 226 4.18 -17.68 15.26
CA THR A 226 4.13 -16.50 16.12
C THR A 226 3.80 -16.87 17.56
N MET A 227 2.89 -17.84 17.76
CA MET A 227 2.59 -18.40 19.08
C MET A 227 3.81 -19.08 19.70
N LYS A 228 4.53 -19.89 18.90
CA LYS A 228 5.77 -20.53 19.33
C LYS A 228 6.83 -19.50 19.71
N LYS A 229 7.04 -18.46 18.89
CA LYS A 229 7.99 -17.36 19.19
C LYS A 229 7.64 -16.67 20.51
N ALA A 230 6.37 -16.35 20.74
CA ALA A 230 5.91 -15.74 21.97
C ALA A 230 6.13 -16.63 23.21
N ASN A 231 5.79 -17.92 23.10
CA ASN A 231 6.00 -18.90 24.16
C ASN A 231 7.48 -19.11 24.49
N ASP A 232 8.33 -19.28 23.48
CA ASP A 232 9.77 -19.47 23.65
C ASP A 232 10.42 -18.27 24.35
N GLN A 233 9.90 -17.07 24.13
CA GLN A 233 10.37 -15.84 24.78
C GLN A 233 9.70 -15.56 26.14
N GLY A 234 8.66 -16.31 26.50
CA GLY A 234 7.91 -16.14 27.74
C GLY A 234 7.19 -14.80 27.84
N ILE A 235 6.59 -14.34 26.74
CA ILE A 235 5.75 -13.13 26.72
C ILE A 235 4.26 -13.49 26.60
N GLN A 236 3.38 -12.55 26.91
CA GLN A 236 1.94 -12.75 26.77
C GLN A 236 1.55 -12.88 25.30
N SER A 237 0.49 -13.62 25.03
CA SER A 237 -0.11 -13.74 23.70
C SER A 237 -1.63 -13.61 23.78
N ALA A 238 -2.24 -12.98 22.79
CA ALA A 238 -3.69 -12.87 22.70
C ALA A 238 -4.17 -12.97 21.24
N LYS A 239 -5.42 -13.42 21.04
CA LYS A 239 -6.09 -13.38 19.73
C LYS A 239 -7.17 -12.32 19.71
N LEU A 240 -7.44 -11.77 18.54
CA LEU A 240 -8.58 -10.87 18.36
C LEU A 240 -9.91 -11.63 18.57
N PRO A 241 -10.96 -10.98 19.12
CA PRO A 241 -12.24 -11.61 19.41
C PRO A 241 -13.12 -11.84 18.16
N ILE A 242 -12.52 -12.12 16.99
CA ILE A 242 -13.20 -12.20 15.69
C ILE A 242 -14.37 -13.19 15.72
N ALA A 243 -14.15 -14.37 16.32
CA ALA A 243 -15.13 -15.45 16.37
C ALA A 243 -16.42 -15.06 17.12
N ASN A 244 -16.36 -14.05 18.01
CA ASN A 244 -17.52 -13.58 18.77
C ASN A 244 -18.47 -12.73 17.91
N TYR A 245 -17.97 -12.13 16.82
CA TYR A 245 -18.72 -11.16 16.01
C TYR A 245 -18.89 -11.57 14.55
N LEU A 246 -18.02 -12.43 14.02
CA LEU A 246 -18.02 -12.83 12.62
C LEU A 246 -17.84 -14.34 12.48
N LYS A 247 -18.82 -14.99 11.85
CA LYS A 247 -18.64 -16.32 11.25
C LYS A 247 -17.93 -16.14 9.91
N MET A 248 -16.63 -16.37 9.87
CA MET A 248 -15.87 -16.25 8.61
C MET A 248 -16.12 -17.49 7.74
N SER A 249 -16.39 -17.28 6.44
CA SER A 249 -16.46 -18.38 5.44
C SER A 249 -15.07 -18.94 5.09
N SER A 250 -14.02 -18.25 5.53
CA SER A 250 -12.61 -18.55 5.26
C SER A 250 -11.80 -18.50 6.56
N SER A 251 -10.48 -18.69 6.47
CA SER A 251 -9.59 -18.65 7.63
C SER A 251 -9.74 -17.34 8.43
N GLN A 252 -9.73 -17.46 9.77
CA GLN A 252 -9.69 -16.32 10.69
C GLN A 252 -8.30 -15.66 10.80
N VAL A 253 -7.31 -16.13 10.04
CA VAL A 253 -6.00 -15.50 9.94
C VAL A 253 -6.10 -14.30 8.99
N LEU A 254 -5.88 -13.10 9.54
CA LEU A 254 -5.94 -11.83 8.83
C LEU A 254 -4.54 -11.39 8.37
N THR A 255 -4.49 -10.47 7.40
CA THR A 255 -3.22 -9.86 6.97
C THR A 255 -2.72 -8.83 7.99
N VAL A 256 -1.43 -8.46 7.92
CA VAL A 256 -0.79 -7.51 8.85
C VAL A 256 -1.54 -6.18 8.88
N ASN A 257 -1.85 -5.65 7.70
CA ASN A 257 -2.58 -4.39 7.58
C ASN A 257 -4.01 -4.46 8.13
N GLN A 258 -4.68 -5.60 7.98
CA GLN A 258 -6.03 -5.78 8.53
C GLN A 258 -6.00 -5.80 10.06
N VAL A 259 -5.07 -6.55 10.67
CA VAL A 259 -4.92 -6.57 12.13
C VAL A 259 -4.61 -5.16 12.64
N PHE A 260 -3.65 -4.47 12.03
CA PHE A 260 -3.27 -3.12 12.43
C PHE A 260 -4.44 -2.13 12.32
N GLU A 261 -5.17 -2.13 11.21
CA GLU A 261 -6.32 -1.24 11.01
C GLU A 261 -7.48 -1.56 11.97
N ILE A 262 -7.73 -2.84 12.26
CA ILE A 262 -8.72 -3.24 13.28
C ILE A 262 -8.36 -2.65 14.65
N LEU A 263 -7.09 -2.70 15.04
CA LEU A 263 -6.65 -2.13 16.32
C LEU A 263 -6.81 -0.62 16.35
N LEU A 264 -6.54 0.07 15.25
CA LEU A 264 -6.79 1.52 15.13
C LEU A 264 -8.28 1.83 15.26
N LYS A 265 -9.14 1.09 14.55
CA LYS A 265 -10.59 1.31 14.61
C LYS A 265 -11.16 0.99 15.97
N PHE A 266 -10.71 -0.10 16.60
CA PHE A 266 -11.11 -0.42 17.96
C PHE A 266 -10.62 0.63 18.96
N TRP A 267 -9.42 1.19 18.77
CA TRP A 267 -8.92 2.28 19.60
C TRP A 267 -9.81 3.54 19.50
N GLU A 268 -10.31 3.85 18.30
CA GLU A 268 -11.22 4.97 18.04
C GLU A 268 -12.64 4.73 18.57
N THR A 269 -13.20 3.53 18.37
CA THR A 269 -14.62 3.25 18.62
C THR A 269 -14.90 2.53 19.93
N ARG A 270 -13.91 1.83 20.49
CA ARG A 270 -14.06 0.86 21.59
C ARG A 270 -15.12 -0.20 21.35
N ASP A 271 -15.39 -0.51 20.08
CA ASP A 271 -16.32 -1.55 19.68
C ASP A 271 -15.70 -2.47 18.63
N TRP A 272 -15.48 -3.72 19.02
CA TRP A 272 -14.91 -4.75 18.16
C TRP A 272 -15.79 -5.05 16.95
N LYS A 273 -17.13 -5.03 17.11
CA LYS A 273 -18.04 -5.31 15.99
C LYS A 273 -17.84 -4.25 14.90
N THR A 274 -17.90 -2.97 15.25
CA THR A 274 -17.66 -1.86 14.32
C THR A 274 -16.28 -1.94 13.69
N ALA A 275 -15.22 -2.18 14.47
CA ALA A 275 -13.86 -2.31 13.94
C ALA A 275 -13.74 -3.44 12.90
N PHE A 276 -14.29 -4.62 13.19
CA PHE A 276 -14.28 -5.73 12.24
C PHE A 276 -15.10 -5.43 10.98
N PHE A 277 -16.27 -4.80 11.11
CA PHE A 277 -17.15 -4.48 9.98
C PHE A 277 -16.64 -3.31 9.13
N GLN A 278 -15.76 -2.46 9.63
CA GLN A 278 -15.10 -1.45 8.78
C GLN A 278 -13.95 -2.05 7.96
N VAL A 279 -13.19 -3.00 8.53
CA VAL A 279 -11.93 -3.46 7.94
C VAL A 279 -12.06 -4.77 7.15
N ILE A 280 -12.87 -5.72 7.61
CA ILE A 280 -12.97 -7.04 6.98
C ILE A 280 -13.96 -6.94 5.81
N PRO A 281 -13.59 -7.23 4.55
CA PRO A 281 -14.50 -7.10 3.41
C PRO A 281 -15.77 -7.95 3.54
N GLN A 282 -16.91 -7.43 3.06
CA GLN A 282 -18.22 -8.11 3.14
C GLN A 282 -18.18 -9.57 2.65
N ARG A 283 -17.50 -9.84 1.53
CA ARG A 283 -17.36 -11.21 0.97
C ARG A 283 -16.73 -12.25 1.93
N LYS A 284 -16.05 -11.80 2.99
CA LYS A 284 -15.46 -12.68 4.01
C LYS A 284 -16.35 -12.84 5.25
N ARG A 285 -17.37 -12.00 5.41
CA ARG A 285 -18.35 -12.05 6.50
C ARG A 285 -19.38 -13.13 6.14
N GLY A 286 -19.59 -14.10 7.02
CA GLY A 286 -20.71 -15.03 6.88
C GLY A 286 -22.03 -14.33 7.21
N GLU A 287 -23.13 -14.97 6.80
CA GLU A 287 -24.50 -14.50 7.01
C GLU A 287 -24.83 -14.43 8.51
N LEU A 288 -24.52 -13.30 9.13
CA LEU A 288 -25.20 -12.81 10.33
C LEU A 288 -25.69 -11.41 9.98
N GLU A 289 -26.73 -11.40 9.14
CA GLU A 289 -27.59 -10.23 8.94
C GLU A 289 -28.31 -9.92 10.25
N GLY A 290 -28.29 -8.65 10.64
CA GLY A 290 -28.89 -8.17 11.88
C GLY A 290 -28.42 -6.76 12.20
N GLU A 291 -29.05 -5.80 11.51
CA GLU A 291 -29.21 -4.37 11.86
C GLU A 291 -27.96 -3.61 12.31
N ILE A 292 -27.37 -2.87 11.37
CA ILE A 292 -26.76 -1.58 11.67
C ILE A 292 -27.28 -0.63 10.58
N GLU A 293 -28.12 0.34 10.96
CA GLU A 293 -28.41 1.52 10.15
C GLU A 293 -27.08 2.16 9.76
N ALA A 294 -26.86 2.32 8.46
CA ALA A 294 -25.69 3.03 7.95
C ALA A 294 -25.65 4.43 8.58
N PRO A 295 -24.50 4.91 9.07
CA PRO A 295 -24.35 6.33 9.36
C PRO A 295 -24.58 7.09 8.05
N GLU A 296 -25.41 8.13 8.07
CA GLU A 296 -25.59 9.04 6.94
C GLU A 296 -24.23 9.61 6.51
N ASP A 297 -23.72 9.11 5.38
CA ASP A 297 -22.58 9.66 4.68
C ASP A 297 -22.96 11.06 4.18
N ASN A 298 -22.51 12.11 4.87
CA ASN A 298 -22.25 13.39 4.22
C ASN A 298 -20.93 13.29 3.46
N ALA A 299 -20.95 12.58 2.34
CA ALA A 299 -19.96 12.73 1.28
C ALA A 299 -20.49 13.77 0.27
N PRO A 300 -19.70 14.80 -0.09
CA PRO A 300 -20.11 15.76 -1.11
C PRO A 300 -20.18 15.06 -2.47
N GLU A 301 -21.37 15.07 -3.06
CA GLU A 301 -21.64 14.74 -4.45
C GLU A 301 -20.84 15.68 -5.36
N ASP A 302 -19.98 15.13 -6.22
CA ASP A 302 -19.77 15.64 -7.57
C ASP A 302 -18.87 14.68 -8.35
N ALA A 303 -19.49 13.86 -9.20
CA ALA A 303 -19.05 13.52 -10.57
C ALA A 303 -19.60 12.16 -11.01
N ALA A 304 -20.86 12.14 -11.40
CA ALA A 304 -21.32 11.29 -12.49
C ALA A 304 -22.36 12.06 -13.28
N ASP A 305 -22.02 12.51 -14.49
CA ASP A 305 -22.64 11.91 -15.67
C ASP A 305 -21.87 12.29 -16.95
N VAL A 306 -22.32 11.71 -18.05
CA VAL A 306 -21.95 11.90 -19.46
C VAL A 306 -20.91 10.88 -19.95
N VAL A 307 -21.37 9.70 -20.39
CA VAL A 307 -21.75 9.48 -21.80
C VAL A 307 -22.34 8.08 -21.99
N SER A 308 -23.56 8.09 -22.51
CA SER A 308 -24.29 7.04 -23.22
C SER A 308 -23.54 6.43 -24.40
N GLY A 309 -23.79 5.15 -24.71
CA GLY A 309 -23.76 4.74 -26.11
C GLY A 309 -23.42 3.28 -26.38
N SER A 310 -24.49 2.50 -26.54
CA SER A 310 -24.70 1.50 -27.60
C SER A 310 -23.77 0.28 -27.70
N GLU A 311 -24.37 -0.90 -27.58
CA GLU A 311 -24.26 -1.94 -28.59
C GLU A 311 -25.49 -2.87 -28.55
N ASP A 312 -26.27 -2.84 -29.63
CA ASP A 312 -27.26 -3.85 -30.03
C ASP A 312 -26.54 -5.13 -30.49
N GLY A 313 -27.14 -6.30 -30.27
CA GLY A 313 -26.72 -7.52 -30.97
C GLY A 313 -27.20 -8.82 -30.31
N ALA A 314 -28.42 -9.22 -30.63
CA ALA A 314 -29.05 -10.49 -30.26
C ALA A 314 -28.32 -11.73 -30.82
N GLU A 315 -28.38 -12.86 -30.09
CA GLU A 315 -29.01 -14.11 -30.59
C GLU A 315 -29.03 -15.20 -29.50
N THR A 316 -29.92 -16.16 -29.72
CA THR A 316 -30.59 -17.04 -28.77
C THR A 316 -30.07 -18.48 -28.73
N ASP A 317 -30.63 -19.22 -27.77
CA ASP A 317 -30.94 -20.67 -27.78
C ASP A 317 -29.95 -21.71 -27.20
N LEU A 318 -30.29 -22.09 -25.96
CA LEU A 318 -30.84 -23.39 -25.53
C LEU A 318 -30.07 -24.72 -25.77
N GLU A 319 -29.95 -25.42 -24.63
CA GLU A 319 -30.12 -26.86 -24.38
C GLU A 319 -28.95 -27.87 -24.42
N ASP A 320 -28.72 -28.43 -23.23
CA ASP A 320 -28.73 -29.86 -22.86
C ASP A 320 -27.43 -30.51 -22.34
N GLY A 321 -27.58 -31.09 -21.14
CA GLY A 321 -27.24 -32.49 -20.86
C GLY A 321 -25.79 -32.90 -20.64
N GLY A 322 -25.48 -33.32 -19.39
CA GLY A 322 -24.51 -34.40 -19.19
C GLY A 322 -23.60 -34.29 -17.97
N GLU A 323 -23.97 -35.01 -16.91
CA GLU A 323 -23.10 -35.35 -15.79
C GLU A 323 -21.78 -36.00 -16.26
N ARG A 324 -20.64 -35.55 -15.69
CA ARG A 324 -19.45 -36.38 -15.50
C ARG A 324 -18.51 -35.76 -14.46
N LYS A 325 -18.41 -36.45 -13.31
CA LYS A 325 -17.38 -36.27 -12.29
C LYS A 325 -15.98 -36.20 -12.94
N LYS A 326 -15.29 -35.07 -12.76
CA LYS A 326 -13.83 -34.98 -12.90
C LYS A 326 -13.24 -34.09 -11.81
N GLN A 327 -12.52 -34.76 -10.93
CA GLN A 327 -11.61 -34.21 -9.92
C GLN A 327 -10.66 -33.22 -10.61
N ARG A 328 -10.79 -31.93 -10.30
CA ARG A 328 -9.88 -30.86 -10.76
C ARG A 328 -9.16 -30.29 -9.55
N THR A 329 -7.87 -30.59 -9.47
CA THR A 329 -6.88 -29.81 -8.72
C THR A 329 -6.92 -28.38 -9.24
N ARG A 330 -7.28 -27.41 -8.38
CA ARG A 330 -7.24 -25.98 -8.74
C ARG A 330 -5.80 -25.50 -8.69
N GLU A 331 -5.22 -25.34 -9.88
CA GLU A 331 -4.01 -24.55 -10.12
C GLU A 331 -4.27 -23.06 -9.88
N ALA A 332 -3.30 -22.44 -9.20
CA ALA A 332 -2.92 -21.03 -9.15
C ALA A 332 -3.88 -19.98 -9.76
N GLU A 333 -4.64 -19.30 -8.90
CA GLU A 333 -5.02 -17.90 -9.13
C GLU A 333 -3.99 -17.00 -8.44
N THR A 334 -3.12 -16.40 -9.26
CA THR A 334 -2.42 -15.18 -8.90
C THR A 334 -3.48 -14.08 -8.78
N LEU A 335 -3.78 -13.65 -7.56
CA LEU A 335 -4.35 -12.33 -7.30
C LEU A 335 -3.38 -11.31 -7.92
N GLU A 336 -3.73 -10.82 -9.11
CA GLU A 336 -3.22 -9.54 -9.60
C GLU A 336 -3.79 -8.50 -8.64
N VAL A 337 -2.96 -8.11 -7.67
CA VAL A 337 -3.19 -6.88 -6.91
C VAL A 337 -3.01 -5.78 -7.94
N GLU A 338 -4.09 -5.08 -8.28
CA GLU A 338 -3.99 -3.80 -8.98
C GLU A 338 -3.00 -2.95 -8.18
N GLU A 339 -1.88 -2.62 -8.82
CA GLU A 339 -0.89 -1.71 -8.26
C GLU A 339 -1.64 -0.44 -7.85
N GLY A 340 -1.70 -0.19 -6.54
CA GLY A 340 -2.10 1.08 -5.95
C GLY A 340 -1.05 2.15 -6.27
N ASP A 341 -0.85 2.37 -7.56
CA ASP A 341 0.08 3.34 -8.13
C ASP A 341 -0.54 4.75 -8.10
N SER A 342 -1.77 4.92 -7.57
CA SER A 342 -2.41 6.23 -7.43
C SER A 342 -1.63 7.14 -6.47
N ASP A 343 -1.18 6.61 -5.33
CA ASP A 343 -0.69 7.47 -4.24
C ASP A 343 0.82 7.80 -4.39
N ILE A 344 1.58 6.90 -5.04
CA ILE A 344 2.98 7.18 -5.42
C ILE A 344 3.03 8.06 -6.68
N ALA A 345 2.11 7.86 -7.62
CA ALA A 345 2.00 8.74 -8.80
C ALA A 345 1.48 10.13 -8.43
N GLU A 346 0.64 10.27 -7.40
CA GLU A 346 0.22 11.59 -6.89
C GLU A 346 1.41 12.33 -6.24
N ALA A 347 2.20 11.66 -5.41
CA ALA A 347 3.42 12.23 -4.84
C ALA A 347 4.49 12.61 -5.90
N ALA A 348 4.61 11.84 -6.98
CA ALA A 348 5.53 12.12 -8.08
C ALA A 348 5.00 13.21 -9.04
N ALA A 349 3.69 13.27 -9.28
CA ALA A 349 3.04 14.31 -10.10
C ALA A 349 3.12 15.69 -9.41
N ILE A 350 3.00 15.72 -8.07
CA ILE A 350 3.18 16.93 -7.24
C ILE A 350 4.55 17.58 -7.53
N THR A 351 5.62 16.78 -7.65
CA THR A 351 6.96 17.34 -7.92
C THR A 351 7.21 17.80 -9.36
N HIS A 352 6.37 17.39 -10.32
CA HIS A 352 6.56 17.72 -11.74
C HIS A 352 5.75 18.96 -12.15
N GLU A 353 4.55 19.16 -11.60
CA GLU A 353 3.78 20.40 -11.74
C GLU A 353 4.43 21.57 -11.00
N ASP A 354 5.11 21.31 -9.88
CA ASP A 354 5.85 22.33 -9.11
C ASP A 354 7.16 22.75 -9.80
N LYS A 355 7.80 21.86 -10.59
CA LYS A 355 9.03 22.20 -11.34
C LYS A 355 8.80 22.94 -12.66
N GLU A 356 7.72 22.64 -13.38
CA GLU A 356 7.40 23.39 -14.62
C GLU A 356 6.96 24.84 -14.33
N ALA A 357 6.44 25.11 -13.12
CA ALA A 357 6.01 26.45 -12.71
C ALA A 357 7.17 27.39 -12.33
N ASP A 358 8.25 26.89 -11.73
CA ASP A 358 9.45 27.69 -11.44
C ASP A 358 10.19 28.10 -12.72
N ASP A 359 10.22 27.23 -13.74
CA ASP A 359 10.85 27.55 -15.04
C ASP A 359 10.06 28.60 -15.85
N GLU A 360 8.74 28.73 -15.64
CA GLU A 360 7.90 29.70 -16.35
C GLU A 360 7.95 31.11 -15.71
N VAL A 361 8.10 31.20 -14.39
CA VAL A 361 8.30 32.48 -13.67
C VAL A 361 9.71 33.05 -13.91
N THR A 362 10.70 32.19 -14.11
CA THR A 362 12.09 32.63 -14.32
C THR A 362 12.34 33.15 -15.75
N LYS A 363 11.61 32.64 -16.76
CA LYS A 363 11.72 33.09 -18.16
C LYS A 363 11.08 34.44 -18.48
N GLN A 364 10.27 35.01 -17.60
CA GLN A 364 9.68 36.35 -17.78
C GLN A 364 10.50 37.47 -17.10
N ARG A 365 11.68 37.15 -16.55
CA ARG A 365 12.55 38.12 -15.84
C ARG A 365 13.92 38.33 -16.51
N GLU A 366 14.09 38.00 -17.79
CA GLU A 366 15.26 38.47 -18.54
C GLU A 366 15.01 39.91 -19.03
N PRO A 367 15.81 40.89 -18.62
CA PRO A 367 15.70 42.24 -19.15
C PRO A 367 16.32 42.25 -20.56
N THR A 368 15.51 42.58 -21.57
CA THR A 368 16.02 42.94 -22.90
C THR A 368 16.86 44.21 -22.75
N ASN A 369 18.16 44.08 -23.01
CA ASN A 369 19.11 45.18 -23.13
C ASN A 369 19.18 45.66 -24.58
#